data_AF-A0A1B3NQ27-F1
#
_entry.id   AF-A0A1B3NQ27-F1
#
_cell.length_a   1.000
_cell.length_b   1.000
_cell.length_c   1.000
_cell.angle_alpha   90.00
_cell.angle_beta   90.00
_cell.angle_gamma   90.00
#
_symmetry.space_group_name_H-M   'P 1'
#
loop_
_entity.id
_entity.type
_entity.pdbx_description
1 polymer ?
#
loop_
_entity_poly.entity_id
_entity_poly.type
_entity_poly.pdbx_seq_one_letter_code
_entity_poly.pdbx_strand_id
1 'polypeptide(L)' 'MKRALIGIGGALILMTLIAWYLLSGFGCEMNTAGCRTVRLDLSRDALRLFLPPLAIGLVLVGLGLRRKPRRPEPDA' A
#
# COMPACT_ATOMS: atom_id res chain seq x y z
N MET A 1 -5.60 -0.40 19.77
CA MET A 1 -5.49 0.65 18.74
C MET A 1 -4.25 0.51 17.86
N LYS A 2 -3.00 0.56 18.37
CA LYS A 2 -1.79 0.46 17.53
C LYS A 2 -1.75 -0.77 16.62
N ARG A 3 -2.05 -1.96 17.15
CA ARG A 3 -2.13 -3.20 16.37
C ARG A 3 -3.22 -3.17 15.28
N ALA A 4 -4.34 -2.52 15.58
CA ALA A 4 -5.43 -2.35 14.61
C ALA A 4 -5.02 -1.39 13.48
N LEU A 5 -4.34 -0.28 13.79
CA LEU A 5 -3.80 0.64 12.79
C LEU A 5 -2.78 -0.03 11.86
N ILE A 6 -1.89 -0.85 12.43
CA ILE A 6 -0.91 -1.63 11.65
C ILE A 6 -1.63 -2.68 10.80
N GLY A 7 -2.61 -3.40 11.36
CA GLY A 7 -3.36 -4.42 10.63
C GLY A 7 -4.17 -3.85 9.47
N ILE A 8 -4.92 -2.77 9.71
CA ILE A 8 -5.72 -2.09 8.69
C ILE A 8 -4.82 -1.49 7.62
N GLY A 9 -3.75 -0.78 8.01
CA GLY A 9 -2.82 -0.17 7.06
C GLY A 9 -2.07 -1.21 6.22
N GLY A 10 -1.64 -2.32 6.83
CA GLY A 10 -1.02 -3.43 6.13
C GLY A 10 -1.97 -4.13 5.15
N ALA A 11 -3.22 -4.38 5.56
CA ALA A 11 -4.24 -4.95 4.69
C ALA A 11 -4.54 -4.04 3.50
N LEU A 12 -4.62 -2.72 3.71
CA LEU A 12 -4.80 -1.72 2.65
C LEU A 12 -3.68 -1.79 1.62
N ILE A 13 -2.42 -1.81 2.06
CA ILE A 13 -1.25 -1.93 1.18
C ILE A 13 -1.32 -3.24 0.37
N LEU A 14 -1.55 -4.37 1.05
CA LEU A 14 -1.57 -5.68 0.43
C LEU A 14 -2.68 -5.77 -0.64
N MET A 15 -3.90 -5.39 -0.30
CA MET A 15 -5.04 -5.42 -1.21
C MET A 15 -4.82 -4.49 -2.41
N THR A 16 -4.19 -3.32 -2.20
CA THR A 16 -3.85 -2.40 -3.28
C THR A 16 -2.85 -3.00 -4.26
N LEU A 17 -1.80 -3.67 -3.76
CA LEU A 17 -0.81 -4.34 -4.62
C LEU A 17 -1.42 -5.51 -5.38
N ILE A 18 -2.27 -6.31 -4.73
CA ILE A 18 -3.00 -7.42 -5.38
C ILE A 18 -3.89 -6.86 -6.49
N ALA A 19 -4.67 -5.82 -6.20
CA ALA A 19 -5.55 -5.19 -7.18
C ALA A 19 -4.75 -4.64 -8.38
N TRP A 20 -3.61 -3.99 -8.13
CA TRP A 20 -2.75 -3.45 -9.18
C TRP A 20 -2.14 -4.55 -10.05
N TYR A 21 -1.67 -5.63 -9.44
CA TYR A 21 -1.15 -6.79 -10.17
C TYR A 21 -2.22 -7.44 -11.04
N LEU A 22 -3.42 -7.68 -10.48
CA LEU A 22 -4.54 -8.25 -11.22
C LEU A 22 -4.97 -7.35 -12.38
N LEU A 23 -5.10 -6.04 -12.16
CA LEU A 23 -5.49 -5.10 -13.22
C LEU A 23 -4.47 -5.06 -14.35
N SER A 24 -3.18 -5.11 -14.01
CA SER A 24 -2.10 -5.18 -15.00
C SER A 24 -2.12 -6.52 -15.77
N GLY A 25 -2.45 -7.62 -15.08
CA GLY A 25 -2.66 -8.93 -15.68
C GLY A 25 -3.85 -8.95 -16.65
N PHE A 26 -4.98 -8.38 -16.26
CA PHE A 26 -6.15 -8.25 -17.14
C PHE A 26 -5.84 -7.44 -18.40
N GLY A 27 -5.11 -6.33 -18.27
CA GLY A 27 -4.66 -5.56 -19.44
C GLY A 27 -3.73 -6.34 -20.37
N CYS A 28 -2.88 -7.21 -19.80
CA CYS A 28 -1.97 -8.09 -20.54
C CYS A 28 -2.74 -9.18 -21.31
N GLU A 29 -3.72 -9.84 -20.67
CA GLU A 29 -4.56 -10.87 -21.31
C GLU A 29 -5.50 -10.29 -22.38
N MET A 30 -5.98 -9.06 -22.19
CA MET A 30 -6.83 -8.37 -23.17
C MET A 30 -6.06 -7.76 -24.35
N ASN A 31 -4.72 -7.78 -24.32
CA ASN A 31 -3.91 -7.25 -25.41
C ASN A 31 -3.80 -8.26 -26.57
N THR A 32 -4.48 -7.98 -27.68
CA THR A 32 -4.50 -8.81 -28.88
C THR A 32 -3.14 -8.90 -29.60
N ALA A 33 -2.19 -8.02 -29.29
CA ALA A 33 -0.82 -8.07 -29.83
C ALA A 33 0.06 -9.13 -29.13
N GLY A 34 -0.48 -9.82 -28.11
CA GLY A 34 0.23 -10.80 -27.31
C GLY A 34 1.02 -10.14 -26.18
N CYS A 35 0.93 -10.73 -25.00
CA CYS A 35 1.64 -10.26 -23.82
C CYS A 35 2.44 -11.42 -23.22
N ARG A 36 3.77 -11.25 -23.13
CA ARG A 36 4.70 -12.31 -22.71
C ARG A 36 4.92 -12.37 -21.20
N THR A 37 4.72 -11.25 -20.51
CA THR A 37 4.93 -11.12 -19.06
C THR A 37 4.01 -10.06 -18.47
N VAL A 38 3.34 -10.39 -17.36
CA VAL A 38 2.62 -9.40 -16.55
C VAL A 38 3.63 -8.54 -15.80
N ARG A 39 3.55 -7.23 -15.98
CA ARG A 39 4.28 -6.25 -15.18
C ARG A 39 3.32 -5.21 -14.62
N LEU A 40 3.63 -4.72 -13.43
CA LEU A 40 2.89 -3.61 -12.82
C LEU A 40 2.94 -2.41 -13.75
N ASP A 41 1.76 -1.94 -14.15
CA ASP A 41 1.67 -0.75 -14.98
C ASP A 41 2.08 0.48 -14.18
N LEU A 42 3.24 1.04 -14.54
CA LEU A 42 3.82 2.24 -13.95
C LEU A 42 3.42 3.52 -14.72
N SER A 43 2.38 3.44 -15.55
CA SER A 43 1.80 4.60 -16.21
C SER A 43 1.27 5.60 -15.19
N ARG A 44 1.28 6.88 -15.58
CA ARG A 44 0.89 7.99 -14.70
C ARG A 44 -0.53 7.82 -14.14
N ASP A 45 -1.43 7.26 -14.94
CA ASP A 45 -2.82 7.06 -14.54
C ASP A 45 -2.98 5.89 -13.57
N ALA A 46 -2.28 4.78 -13.79
CA ALA A 46 -2.21 3.68 -12.84
C ALA A 46 -1.60 4.14 -11.51
N LEU A 47 -0.50 4.91 -11.54
CA LEU A 47 0.08 5.49 -10.33
C LEU A 47 -0.90 6.39 -9.59
N ARG A 48 -1.64 7.26 -10.29
CA ARG A 48 -2.66 8.13 -9.67
C ARG A 48 -3.78 7.34 -8.99
N LEU A 49 -4.10 6.15 -9.51
CA LEU A 49 -5.12 5.29 -8.94
C LEU A 49 -4.62 4.54 -7.69
N PHE A 50 -3.39 4.00 -7.74
CA PHE A 50 -2.87 3.10 -6.71
C PHE A 50 -2.00 3.78 -5.65
N LEU A 51 -1.37 4.95 -5.92
CA LEU A 51 -0.61 5.68 -4.90
C LEU A 51 -1.46 6.17 -3.71
N PRO A 52 -2.65 6.76 -3.91
CA PRO A 52 -3.43 7.28 -2.77
C PRO A 52 -3.73 6.22 -1.71
N PRO A 53 -4.28 5.03 -2.04
CA PRO A 53 -4.52 4.00 -1.03
C PRO A 53 -3.22 3.43 -0.43
N LEU A 54 -2.14 3.30 -1.21
CA LEU A 54 -0.82 2.91 -0.70
C LEU A 54 -0.28 3.92 0.34
N ALA A 55 -0.39 5.21 0.05
CA ALA A 55 0.04 6.28 0.94
C ALA A 55 -0.77 6.27 2.24
N ILE A 56 -2.10 6.09 2.16
CA ILE A 56 -2.97 5.98 3.33
C ILE A 56 -2.58 4.77 4.19
N GLY A 57 -2.37 3.61 3.57
CA GLY A 57 -1.93 2.41 4.29
C GLY A 57 -0.59 2.61 4.99
N LEU A 58 0.39 3.21 4.31
CA LEU A 58 1.70 3.54 4.88
C LEU A 58 1.60 4.51 6.07
N VAL A 59 0.76 5.54 5.96
CA VAL A 59 0.52 6.50 7.06
C VAL A 59 -0.09 5.79 8.26
N LEU A 60 -1.08 4.92 8.06
CA LEU A 60 -1.72 4.16 9.15
C LEU A 60 -0.72 3.24 9.87
N VAL A 61 0.12 2.52 9.12
CA VAL A 61 1.18 1.68 9.68
C VAL A 61 2.19 2.56 10.45
N GLY A 62 2.64 3.67 9.87
CA GLY A 62 3.57 4.60 10.50
C GLY A 62 3.04 5.17 11.81
N LEU A 63 1.76 5.59 11.84
CA LEU A 63 1.09 6.06 13.05
C LEU A 63 0.96 4.95 14.11
N GLY A 64 0.70 3.71 13.69
CA GLY A 64 0.65 2.55 14.59
C GLY A 64 2.01 2.21 15.20
N LEU A 65 3.09 2.38 14.43
CA LEU A 65 4.48 2.12 14.85
C LEU A 65 5.09 3.24 15.70
N ARG A 66 4.54 4.46 15.64
CA ARG A 66 5.03 5.57 16.47
C ARG A 66 5.02 5.19 17.96
N ARG A 67 6.22 5.16 18.56
CA ARG A 67 6.39 5.03 20.02
C ARG A 67 5.96 6.34 20.67
N LYS A 68 5.22 6.26 21.79
CA LYS A 68 5.01 7.42 22.66
C LYS A 68 6.41 7.77 23.19
N PRO A 69 6.90 9.02 23.11
CA PRO A 69 8.11 9.39 23.85
C PRO A 69 7.84 9.08 25.33
N ARG A 70 8.70 8.27 25.96
CA ARG A 70 8.72 8.21 27.42
C ARG A 70 9.11 9.61 27.87
N ARG A 71 8.24 10.33 28.59
CA ARG A 71 8.73 11.50 29.32
C ARG A 71 9.79 10.96 30.31
N PRO A 72 10.98 11.56 30.41
CA PRO A 72 11.83 11.29 31.55
C PRO A 72 11.06 11.67 32.81
N GLU A 73 10.88 10.71 33.72
CA GLU A 73 10.43 10.97 35.08
C GLU A 73 11.51 11.86 35.73
N PRO A 74 11.20 13.04 36.27
CA PRO A 74 12.18 13.81 37.03
C PRO A 74 12.42 13.07 38.34
N ASP A 75 13.61 12.48 38.49
CA ASP A 75 14.07 11.89 39.74
C ASP A 75 14.06 12.98 40.83
N ALA A 76 13.21 12.81 41.84
CA ALA A 76 13.06 13.67 43.00
C ALA A 76 13.48 12.93 44.27
#